data_AF-A0A2T6B9D6-F1
#
_entry.id   AF-A0A2T6B9D6-F1
#
_cell.length_a   1.000
_cell.length_b   1.000
_cell.length_c   1.000
_cell.angle_alpha   90.00
_cell.angle_beta   90.00
_cell.angle_gamma   90.00
#
_symmetry.space_group_name_H-M   'P 1'
#
loop_
_entity.id
_entity.type
_entity.pdbx_description
1 polymer ?
#
loop_
_entity_poly.entity_id
_entity_poly.type
_entity_poly.pdbx_seq_one_letter_code
_entity_poly.pdbx_strand_id
1 'polypeptide(L)'
;MSEKEIRIDEIGGNCPVQAEGLIDGAPFYFRARGSRWSLSVGGADVIGAPEFYHEEPYGDGPFDAGWMEEAEARAFIEKGAELYRAALAGPAPDA
;
A
#
# COMPACT_ATOMS: atom_id res chain seq x y z
N MET A 1 1.28 -12.64 20.19
CA MET A 1 1.51 -12.63 18.74
C MET A 1 0.52 -11.62 18.20
N SER A 2 0.94 -10.41 17.86
CA SER A 2 0.01 -9.49 17.20
C SER A 2 -0.29 -10.08 15.84
N GLU A 3 -1.54 -10.50 15.63
CA GLU A 3 -2.01 -10.94 14.33
C GLU A 3 -1.81 -9.79 13.34
N LYS A 4 -1.08 -10.08 12.26
CA LYS A 4 -0.90 -9.18 11.12
C LYS A 4 -2.27 -9.01 10.48
N GLU A 5 -3.00 -7.94 10.81
CA GLU A 5 -4.35 -7.72 10.29
C GLU A 5 -4.30 -6.80 9.07
N ILE A 6 -4.76 -7.30 7.93
CA ILE A 6 -5.00 -6.48 6.74
C ILE A 6 -6.46 -6.68 6.36
N ARG A 7 -7.22 -5.60 6.40
CA ARG A 7 -8.61 -5.56 6.00
C ARG A 7 -8.73 -4.65 4.79
N ILE A 8 -9.18 -5.19 3.68
CA ILE A 8 -9.45 -4.44 2.45
C ILE A 8 -10.96 -4.27 2.35
N ASP A 9 -11.43 -3.03 2.49
CA ASP A 9 -12.87 -2.71 2.42
C ASP A 9 -13.32 -2.48 0.98
N GLU A 10 -12.48 -1.85 0.16
CA GLU A 10 -12.71 -1.67 -1.27
C GLU A 10 -11.44 -1.94 -2.06
N ILE A 11 -11.57 -2.61 -3.20
CA ILE A 11 -10.52 -2.78 -4.20
C ILE A 11 -11.16 -2.78 -5.58
N GLY A 12 -10.61 -1.99 -6.51
CA GLY A 12 -11.10 -1.96 -7.88
C GLY A 12 -10.65 -0.74 -8.67
N GLY A 13 -11.11 -0.68 -9.92
CA GLY A 13 -10.79 0.37 -10.87
C GLY A 13 -10.02 -0.17 -12.08
N ASN A 14 -10.21 0.45 -13.24
CA ASN A 14 -9.57 0.04 -14.51
C ASN A 14 -8.54 1.05 -15.02
N CYS A 15 -8.37 2.19 -14.31
CA CYS A 15 -7.37 3.24 -14.53
C CYS A 15 -7.73 4.49 -13.68
N PRO A 16 -7.32 4.59 -12.41
CA PRO A 16 -6.39 3.73 -11.67
C PRO A 16 -7.07 2.55 -10.96
N VAL A 17 -6.29 1.52 -10.62
CA VAL A 17 -6.65 0.52 -9.61
C VAL A 17 -6.40 1.13 -8.23
N GLN A 18 -7.38 1.05 -7.35
CA GLN A 18 -7.35 1.65 -6.02
C GLN A 18 -7.81 0.64 -4.99
N ALA A 19 -7.30 0.76 -3.77
CA ALA A 19 -7.83 0.03 -2.64
C ALA A 19 -7.75 0.85 -1.36
N GLU A 20 -8.67 0.59 -0.44
CA GLU A 20 -8.67 1.20 0.89
C GLU A 20 -9.10 0.19 1.95
N GLY A 21 -8.77 0.51 3.21
CA GLY A 21 -9.12 -0.30 4.37
C GLY A 21 -8.19 -0.04 5.53
N LEU A 22 -7.85 -1.09 6.28
CA LEU A 22 -7.04 -1.02 7.50
C LEU A 22 -5.82 -1.98 7.45
N ILE A 23 -4.66 -1.48 7.84
CA ILE A 23 -3.45 -2.26 8.14
C ILE A 23 -3.16 -2.09 9.63
N ASP A 24 -3.25 -3.19 10.40
CA ASP A 24 -3.03 -3.21 11.85
C ASP A 24 -3.85 -2.12 12.60
N GLY A 25 -5.06 -1.84 12.10
CA GLY A 25 -5.96 -0.81 12.64
C GLY A 25 -5.70 0.62 12.12
N ALA A 26 -4.65 0.86 11.34
CA ALA A 26 -4.38 2.15 10.70
C ALA A 26 -5.02 2.20 9.30
N PRO A 27 -5.71 3.30 8.91
CA PRO A 27 -6.26 3.45 7.57
C PRO A 27 -5.15 3.39 6.52
N PHE A 28 -5.41 2.72 5.40
CA PHE A 28 -4.52 2.73 4.25
C PHE A 28 -5.23 3.16 2.97
N TYR A 29 -4.45 3.71 2.04
CA TYR A 29 -4.88 4.01 0.68
C TYR A 29 -3.83 3.51 -0.31
N PHE A 30 -4.25 2.61 -1.19
CA PHE A 30 -3.44 2.06 -2.28
C PHE A 30 -3.89 2.65 -3.61
N ARG A 31 -2.92 2.98 -4.46
CA ARG A 31 -3.18 3.49 -5.79
C ARG A 31 -2.13 3.02 -6.78
N ALA A 32 -2.56 2.38 -7.85
CA ALA A 32 -1.73 2.01 -8.99
C ALA A 32 -2.16 2.81 -10.23
N ARG A 33 -1.25 3.62 -10.79
CA ARG A 33 -1.52 4.48 -11.94
C ARG A 33 -0.28 4.70 -12.79
N GLY A 34 -0.45 4.55 -14.11
CA GLY A 34 0.63 4.78 -15.07
C GLY A 34 1.63 3.63 -15.00
N SER A 35 2.82 3.88 -14.48
CA SER A 35 3.91 2.91 -14.34
C SER A 35 4.39 2.78 -12.89
N ARG A 36 3.52 3.03 -11.91
CA ARG A 36 3.85 2.99 -10.48
C ARG A 36 2.65 2.65 -9.62
N TRP A 37 2.93 2.15 -8.43
CA TRP A 37 1.98 2.01 -7.34
C TRP A 37 2.48 2.74 -6.10
N SER A 38 1.55 3.18 -5.27
CA SER A 38 1.82 3.83 -4.01
C SER A 38 0.90 3.28 -2.92
N LEU A 39 1.43 3.19 -1.70
CA LEU A 39 0.68 2.87 -0.50
C LEU A 39 0.91 3.95 0.55
N SER A 40 -0.18 4.52 1.04
CA SER A 40 -0.20 5.40 2.20
C SER A 40 -0.82 4.69 3.38
N VAL A 41 -0.27 4.85 4.59
CA VAL A 41 -0.82 4.25 5.82
C VAL A 41 -0.79 5.26 6.96
N GLY A 42 -1.86 5.28 7.75
CA GLY A 42 -2.00 6.10 8.95
C GLY A 42 -2.10 7.60 8.66
N GLY A 43 -1.87 8.40 9.71
CA GLY A 43 -1.93 9.86 9.65
C GLY A 43 -3.32 10.45 9.88
N ALA A 44 -3.35 11.78 10.00
CA ALA A 44 -4.60 12.54 10.13
C ALA A 44 -5.41 12.56 8.83
N ASP A 45 -4.73 12.37 7.71
CA ASP A 45 -5.30 12.22 6.37
C ASP A 45 -4.42 11.23 5.60
N VAL A 46 -4.91 10.02 5.37
CA VAL A 46 -4.14 8.96 4.69
C VAL A 46 -3.77 9.32 3.24
N ILE A 47 -4.49 10.25 2.61
CA ILE A 47 -4.21 10.67 1.24
C ILE A 47 -3.27 11.89 1.23
N GLY A 48 -3.52 12.88 2.09
CA GLY A 48 -2.80 14.16 2.08
C GLY A 48 -1.64 14.27 3.08
N ALA A 49 -1.67 13.52 4.17
CA ALA A 49 -0.70 13.57 5.26
C ALA A 49 -0.55 12.22 5.99
N PRO A 50 -0.13 11.15 5.28
CA PRO A 50 0.02 9.83 5.91
C PRO A 50 1.24 9.78 6.82
N GLU A 51 1.18 8.89 7.82
CA GLU A 51 2.33 8.59 8.68
C GLU A 51 3.41 7.79 7.92
N PHE A 52 2.97 6.98 6.96
CA PHE A 52 3.84 6.17 6.13
C PHE A 52 3.42 6.28 4.66
N TYR A 53 4.41 6.48 3.79
CA TYR A 53 4.23 6.50 2.35
C TYR A 53 5.30 5.64 1.69
N HIS A 54 4.86 4.77 0.79
CA HIS A 54 5.73 3.95 -0.04
C HIS A 54 5.30 4.04 -1.49
N GLU A 55 6.26 4.10 -2.41
CA GLU A 55 6.01 4.14 -3.85
C GLU A 55 7.06 3.31 -4.58
N GLU A 56 6.61 2.53 -5.56
CA GLU A 56 7.48 1.74 -6.41
C GLU A 56 7.04 1.77 -7.89
N PRO A 57 7.98 1.63 -8.83
CA PRO A 57 7.66 1.43 -10.23
C PRO A 57 6.93 0.09 -10.45
N TYR A 58 6.07 0.04 -11.46
CA TYR A 58 5.33 -1.15 -11.87
C TYR A 58 5.21 -1.22 -13.39
N GLY A 59 5.44 -2.42 -13.93
CA GLY A 59 5.44 -2.72 -15.35
C GLY A 59 6.62 -2.10 -16.11
N ASP A 60 6.69 -2.39 -17.40
CA ASP A 60 7.70 -1.86 -18.32
C ASP A 60 7.11 -0.79 -19.25
N GLY A 61 5.78 -0.75 -19.36
CA GLY A 61 4.99 0.19 -20.16
C GLY A 61 4.43 1.37 -19.36
N PRO A 62 4.07 2.48 -20.04
CA PRO A 62 3.62 3.72 -19.40
C PRO A 62 2.24 3.64 -18.74
N PHE A 63 1.47 2.57 -18.96
CA PHE A 63 0.09 2.41 -18.49
C PHE A 63 -0.17 1.09 -17.76
N ASP A 64 0.85 0.27 -17.56
CA ASP A 64 0.72 -1.10 -17.06
C ASP A 64 0.10 -1.14 -15.65
N ALA A 65 0.42 -0.15 -14.80
CA ALA A 65 -0.14 -0.07 -13.45
C ALA A 65 -1.64 0.25 -13.42
N GLY A 66 -2.21 0.74 -14.52
CA GLY A 66 -3.65 0.93 -14.67
C GLY A 66 -4.42 -0.37 -14.87
N TRP A 67 -3.74 -1.44 -15.29
CA TRP A 67 -4.30 -2.77 -15.61
C TRP A 67 -3.91 -3.83 -14.59
N MET A 68 -3.35 -3.42 -13.45
CA MET A 68 -2.94 -4.31 -12.38
C MET A 68 -4.12 -5.16 -11.91
N GLU A 69 -3.95 -6.48 -11.85
CA GLU A 69 -5.00 -7.36 -11.36
C GLU A 69 -5.22 -7.16 -9.86
N GLU A 70 -6.45 -7.37 -9.37
CA GLU A 70 -6.76 -7.24 -7.94
C GLU A 70 -5.89 -8.14 -7.06
N ALA A 71 -5.50 -9.32 -7.56
CA ALA A 71 -4.60 -10.23 -6.86
C ALA A 71 -3.19 -9.65 -6.70
N GLU A 72 -2.67 -8.97 -7.74
CA GLU A 72 -1.38 -8.28 -7.66
C GLU A 72 -1.46 -7.05 -6.74
N ALA A 73 -2.54 -6.27 -6.83
CA ALA A 73 -2.77 -5.15 -5.95
C ALA A 73 -2.81 -5.59 -4.47
N ARG A 74 -3.46 -6.72 -4.16
CA ARG A 74 -3.41 -7.34 -2.83
C ARG A 74 -1.99 -7.68 -2.40
N ALA A 75 -1.20 -8.32 -3.26
CA ALA A 75 0.19 -8.65 -2.95
C ALA A 75 1.05 -7.40 -2.68
N PHE A 76 0.82 -6.29 -3.40
CA PHE A 76 1.52 -5.03 -3.12
C PHE A 76 1.07 -4.37 -1.82
N ILE A 77 -0.23 -4.45 -1.48
CA ILE A 77 -0.73 -4.00 -0.17
C ILE A 77 -0.08 -4.81 0.94
N GLU A 78 0.02 -6.13 0.80
CA GLU A 78 0.71 -7.00 1.76
C GLU A 78 2.18 -6.60 1.91
N LYS A 79 2.89 -6.42 0.80
CA LYS A 79 4.28 -5.93 0.80
C LYS A 79 4.41 -4.60 1.51
N GLY A 80 3.56 -3.63 1.19
CA GLY A 80 3.57 -2.32 1.81
C GLY A 80 3.21 -2.36 3.31
N ALA A 81 2.34 -3.26 3.73
CA ALA A 81 2.06 -3.52 5.15
C ALA A 81 3.30 -4.05 5.88
N GLU A 82 4.09 -4.92 5.26
CA GLU A 82 5.35 -5.39 5.85
C GLU A 82 6.39 -4.27 5.97
N LEU A 83 6.49 -3.40 4.96
CA LEU A 83 7.35 -2.22 5.02
C LEU A 83 6.90 -1.23 6.10
N TYR A 84 5.59 -1.01 6.23
CA TYR A 84 5.02 -0.17 7.29
C TYR A 84 5.38 -0.71 8.68
N ARG A 85 5.17 -2.03 8.91
CA ARG A 85 5.54 -2.68 10.18
C ARG A 85 7.04 -2.58 10.46
N ALA A 86 7.88 -2.75 9.44
CA ALA A 86 9.32 -2.59 9.58
C ALA A 86 9.70 -1.14 9.93
N ALA A 87 9.03 -0.15 9.32
CA ALA A 87 9.25 1.25 9.65
C ALA A 87 8.82 1.60 11.09
N LEU A 88 7.71 1.01 11.58
CA LEU A 88 7.27 1.17 12.97
C LEU A 88 8.18 0.48 13.99
N ALA A 89 8.77 -0.66 13.64
CA ALA A 89 9.72 -1.36 14.50
C ALA A 89 11.04 -0.59 14.69
N GLY A 90 11.26 0.48 13.92
CA GLY A 90 12.52 1.22 13.84
C GLY A 90 13.61 0.41 13.12
N PRO A 91 14.77 1.03 12.80
CA PRO A 91 15.93 0.24 12.42
C PRO A 91 16.24 -0.72 13.58
N ALA A 92 16.40 -2.01 13.29
CA ALA A 92 16.95 -2.95 14.26
C ALA A 92 18.22 -2.30 14.85
N PRO A 93 18.40 -2.27 16.18
CA PRO A 93 19.61 -1.71 16.76
C PRO A 93 20.80 -2.42 16.12
N ASP A 94 21.65 -1.64 15.46
CA ASP A 94 22.86 -2.13 14.80
C ASP A 94 23.60 -3.07 15.76
N ALA A 95 23.75 -4.33 15.34
CA ALA A 95 24.45 -5.38 16.10
C ALA A 95 25.96 -5.32 15.88
#